data_AF-A0A2N1P3N7-F1
#
_entry.id   AF-A0A2N1P3N7-F1
#
_cell.length_a   1.000
_cell.length_b   1.000
_cell.length_c   1.000
_cell.angle_alpha   90.00
_cell.angle_beta   90.00
_cell.angle_gamma   90.00
#
_symmetry.space_group_name_H-M   'P 1'
#
loop_
_entity.id
_entity.type
_entity.pdbx_description
1 polymer ?
#
loop_
_entity_poly.entity_id
_entity_poly.type
_entity_poly.pdbx_seq_one_letter_code
_entity_poly.pdbx_strand_id
1 'polypeptide(L)'
;MIITKAGRCIFPLLKFHPVNLDPTVNYSFVMDFAQVSRDRYRFKKGRWISIGPDKRKFLSNNSNSRDSKFGTVCGNPFTHPDSPQSGAYWMNFGVNFPKIKLTNRLR
;
A
#
# COMPACT_ATOMS: atom_id res chain seq x y z
N MET A 1 8.45 -7.20 -4.51
CA MET A 1 7.18 -7.86 -4.88
C MET A 1 7.05 -7.85 -6.39
N ILE A 2 6.39 -8.86 -6.97
CA ILE A 2 6.17 -8.93 -8.42
C ILE A 2 4.94 -8.09 -8.78
N ILE A 3 5.04 -7.30 -9.86
CA ILE A 3 3.93 -6.53 -10.43
C ILE A 3 3.68 -7.01 -11.87
N THR A 4 2.42 -7.10 -12.29
CA THR A 4 2.06 -7.57 -13.64
C THR A 4 0.97 -6.68 -14.25
N LYS A 5 0.79 -6.76 -15.58
CA LYS A 5 -0.24 -5.98 -16.30
C LYS A 5 -1.66 -6.24 -15.79
N ALA A 6 -1.96 -7.49 -15.42
CA ALA A 6 -3.27 -7.93 -14.90
C ALA A 6 -3.42 -7.74 -13.38
N GLY A 7 -2.33 -7.40 -12.67
CA GLY A 7 -2.29 -7.36 -11.22
C GLY A 7 -1.85 -8.69 -10.62
N ARG A 8 -0.94 -8.65 -9.64
CA ARG A 8 -0.48 -9.82 -8.87
C ARG A 8 -0.69 -9.59 -7.38
N CYS A 9 -1.17 -10.60 -6.67
CA CYS A 9 -1.33 -10.51 -5.22
C CYS A 9 0.02 -10.36 -4.51
N ILE A 10 -0.01 -9.67 -3.36
CA ILE A 10 1.14 -9.49 -2.49
C ILE A 10 1.50 -10.81 -1.80
N PHE A 11 2.81 -11.07 -1.67
CA PHE A 11 3.35 -12.17 -0.87
C PHE A 11 4.57 -11.66 -0.08
N PRO A 12 4.68 -11.95 1.24
CA PRO A 12 3.71 -12.70 2.06
C PRO A 12 2.39 -11.95 2.21
N LEU A 13 1.31 -12.69 2.50
CA LEU A 13 -0.01 -12.09 2.75
C LEU A 13 0.08 -11.17 3.98
N LEU A 14 -0.35 -9.92 3.82
CA LEU A 14 -0.40 -8.96 4.91
C LEU A 14 -1.59 -9.29 5.83
N LYS A 15 -1.26 -9.60 7.08
CA LYS A 15 -2.19 -9.93 8.15
C LYS A 15 -1.77 -9.16 9.40
N PHE A 16 -2.75 -8.60 10.09
CA PHE A 16 -2.56 -7.83 11.31
C PHE A 16 -3.66 -8.19 12.30
N HIS A 17 -3.38 -8.06 13.59
CA HIS A 17 -4.37 -8.27 14.63
C HIS A 17 -4.40 -7.02 15.51
N PRO A 18 -5.38 -6.12 15.30
CA PRO A 18 -5.53 -4.93 16.11
C PRO A 18 -5.77 -5.30 17.57
N VAL A 19 -5.29 -4.47 18.48
CA VAL A 19 -5.52 -4.60 19.93
C VAL A 19 -5.96 -3.25 20.48
N ASN A 20 -6.70 -3.26 21.59
CA ASN A 20 -7.14 -2.06 22.31
C ASN A 20 -7.96 -1.06 21.47
N LEU A 21 -8.73 -1.56 20.49
CA LEU A 21 -9.77 -0.75 19.85
C LEU A 21 -10.97 -0.62 20.79
N ASP A 22 -11.70 0.48 20.71
CA ASP A 22 -12.98 0.58 21.41
C ASP A 22 -13.95 -0.45 20.81
N PRO A 23 -14.48 -1.40 21.62
CA PRO A 23 -15.36 -2.46 21.11
C PRO A 23 -16.62 -1.95 20.41
N THR A 24 -17.09 -0.75 20.73
CA THR A 24 -18.35 -0.18 20.28
C THR A 24 -18.21 0.75 19.08
N VAL A 25 -17.00 1.25 18.80
CA VAL A 25 -16.74 2.19 17.71
C VAL A 25 -16.48 1.44 16.42
N ASN A 26 -16.97 1.99 15.30
CA ASN A 26 -16.70 1.46 13.97
C ASN A 26 -15.38 2.00 13.41
N TYR A 27 -14.54 1.10 12.91
CA TYR A 27 -13.27 1.38 12.27
C TYR A 27 -13.27 0.88 10.83
N SER A 28 -12.54 1.61 9.98
CA SER A 28 -12.23 1.20 8.61
C SER A 28 -10.72 1.04 8.46
N PHE A 29 -10.29 -0.08 7.87
CA PHE A 29 -8.88 -0.31 7.56
C PHE A 29 -8.61 -0.04 6.08
N VAL A 30 -7.60 0.78 5.81
CA VAL A 30 -7.18 1.15 4.46
C VAL A 30 -5.69 0.88 4.30
N MET A 31 -5.30 0.33 3.15
CA MET A 31 -3.91 0.07 2.80
C MET A 31 -3.49 0.91 1.60
N ASP A 32 -2.31 1.53 1.69
CA ASP A 32 -1.71 2.30 0.59
C ASP A 32 -0.19 2.04 0.49
N PHE A 33 0.43 2.48 -0.60
CA PHE A 33 1.86 2.38 -0.86
C PHE A 33 2.50 3.77 -0.94
N ALA A 34 3.38 4.05 0.01
CA ALA A 34 4.25 5.22 -0.02
C ALA A 34 5.58 4.90 -0.71
N GLN A 35 6.08 5.82 -1.52
CA GLN A 35 7.42 5.70 -2.10
C GLN A 35 8.49 5.95 -1.02
N VAL A 36 9.29 4.94 -0.73
CA VAL A 36 10.38 5.03 0.28
C VAL A 36 11.61 5.77 -0.26
N SER A 37 11.93 5.60 -1.54
CA SER A 37 13.08 6.22 -2.19
C SER A 37 12.72 6.70 -3.59
N ARG A 38 13.31 7.83 -3.99
CA ARG A 38 13.21 8.37 -5.35
C ARG A 38 14.14 7.66 -6.33
N ASP A 39 15.01 6.79 -5.85
CA ASP A 39 15.99 6.11 -6.68
C ASP A 39 15.40 4.93 -7.44
N ARG A 40 15.91 4.72 -8.65
CA ARG A 40 15.74 3.46 -9.38
C ARG A 40 16.82 2.50 -8.93
N TYR A 41 16.44 1.23 -8.80
CA TYR A 41 17.36 0.18 -8.38
C TYR A 41 17.54 -0.87 -9.48
N ARG A 42 18.75 -1.41 -9.58
CA ARG A 42 19.10 -2.57 -10.41
C ARG A 42 19.73 -3.65 -9.54
N PHE A 43 19.32 -4.90 -9.73
CA PHE A 43 19.97 -6.03 -9.09
C PHE A 43 21.21 -6.48 -9.90
N LYS A 44 22.39 -6.46 -9.30
CA LYS A 44 23.66 -6.86 -9.94
C LYS A 44 24.56 -7.53 -8.91
N LYS A 45 25.13 -8.70 -9.25
CA LYS A 45 26.04 -9.46 -8.37
C LYS A 45 25.49 -9.66 -6.95
N GLY A 46 24.23 -10.12 -6.84
CA GLY A 46 23.63 -10.44 -5.55
C GLY A 46 23.13 -9.25 -4.71
N ARG A 47 23.22 -8.02 -5.22
CA ARG A 47 22.81 -6.81 -4.47
C ARG A 47 21.98 -5.84 -5.29
N TRP A 48 21.13 -5.08 -4.60
CA TRP A 48 20.43 -3.92 -5.15
C TRP A 48 21.37 -2.71 -5.16
N ILE A 49 21.48 -2.05 -6.32
CA ILE A 49 22.33 -0.88 -6.51
C ILE A 49 21.44 0.26 -7.04
N SER A 50 21.52 1.44 -6.41
CA SER A 50 20.88 2.65 -6.94
C SER A 50 21.53 3.04 -8.27
N ILE A 51 20.72 3.32 -9.28
CA ILE A 51 21.15 3.74 -10.62
C ILE A 51 20.73 5.19 -10.94
N GLY A 52 20.42 5.97 -9.89
CA GLY A 52 20.01 7.37 -9.97
C GLY A 52 18.48 7.57 -9.83
N PRO A 53 18.03 8.82 -9.83
CA PRO A 53 16.64 9.18 -9.53
C PRO A 53 15.66 8.70 -10.62
N ASP A 54 14.47 8.27 -10.20
CA ASP A 54 13.35 7.99 -11.08
C ASP A 54 12.77 9.30 -11.60
N LYS A 55 12.95 9.55 -12.91
CA LYS A 55 12.42 10.74 -13.59
C LYS A 55 10.93 10.62 -13.91
N ARG A 56 10.29 9.47 -13.66
CA ARG A 56 8.86 9.33 -13.85
C ARG A 56 8.13 10.23 -12.85
N LYS A 57 7.27 11.11 -13.37
CA LYS A 57 6.32 11.86 -12.56
C LYS A 57 5.28 10.86 -12.07
N PHE A 58 5.43 10.35 -10.84
CA PHE A 58 4.30 9.75 -10.16
C PHE A 58 3.28 10.88 -9.98
N LEU A 59 2.13 10.75 -10.65
CA LEU A 59 0.99 11.64 -10.47
C LEU A 59 0.65 11.65 -8.98
N SER A 60 0.83 12.81 -8.34
CA SER A 60 0.30 13.04 -7.01
C SER A 60 -1.21 12.85 -7.11
N ASN A 61 -1.75 11.82 -6.47
CA ASN A 61 -3.20 11.70 -6.22
C ASN A 61 -3.60 12.69 -5.11
N ASN A 62 -3.32 13.98 -5.35
CA ASN A 62 -3.87 15.16 -4.72
C ASN A 62 -3.15 16.38 -5.31
N SER A 63 -3.86 17.14 -6.14
CA SER A 63 -3.44 18.48 -6.61
C SER A 63 -3.45 19.54 -5.51
N ASN A 64 -3.77 19.19 -4.25
CA ASN A 64 -3.96 20.14 -3.15
C ASN A 64 -3.02 19.97 -1.95
N SER A 65 -1.98 19.12 -2.01
CA SER A 65 -0.98 19.01 -0.94
C SER A 65 0.39 19.49 -1.43
N ARG A 66 0.74 20.73 -1.08
CA ARG A 66 2.06 21.34 -1.38
C ARG A 66 3.20 20.77 -0.53
N ASP A 67 2.92 19.86 0.41
CA ASP A 67 3.87 19.43 1.45
C ASP A 67 4.21 17.93 1.44
N SER A 68 3.81 17.16 0.44
CA SER A 68 4.11 15.72 0.40
C SER A 68 5.57 15.46 0.01
N LYS A 69 6.49 15.60 0.98
CA LYS A 69 7.93 15.25 0.88
C LYS A 69 8.15 13.82 0.36
N PHE A 70 7.18 12.94 0.62
CA PHE A 70 7.07 11.58 0.09
C PHE A 70 5.96 11.54 -0.95
N GLY A 71 6.27 11.18 -2.20
CA GLY A 71 5.23 10.98 -3.20
C GLY A 71 4.43 9.72 -2.87
N THR A 72 3.12 9.83 -2.74
CA THR A 72 2.24 8.65 -2.77
C THR A 72 2.35 8.02 -4.15
N VAL A 73 2.53 6.70 -4.22
CA VAL A 73 2.58 6.00 -5.51
C VAL A 73 1.21 6.15 -6.18
N CYS A 74 1.17 6.40 -7.50
CA CYS A 74 -0.09 6.46 -8.25
C CYS A 74 -0.94 5.22 -7.98
N GLY A 75 -2.03 5.39 -7.22
CA GLY A 75 -2.89 4.30 -6.80
C GLY A 75 -3.99 4.84 -5.88
N ASN A 76 -5.18 4.25 -5.98
CA ASN A 76 -6.20 4.50 -4.98
C ASN A 76 -5.89 3.61 -3.77
N PRO A 77 -5.96 4.14 -2.54
CA PRO A 77 -5.88 3.32 -1.34
C PRO A 77 -6.90 2.17 -1.40
N PHE A 78 -6.50 0.99 -0.94
CA PHE A 78 -7.35 -0.18 -0.88
C PHE A 78 -8.04 -0.25 0.49
N THR A 79 -9.34 0.03 0.52
CA THR A 79 -10.17 -0.18 1.71
C THR A 79 -10.47 -1.67 1.89
N HIS A 80 -10.34 -2.16 3.13
CA HIS A 80 -10.68 -3.54 3.47
C HIS A 80 -12.17 -3.79 3.18
N PRO A 81 -12.54 -4.93 2.54
CA PRO A 81 -13.92 -5.18 2.11
C PRO A 81 -14.92 -5.21 3.28
N ASP A 82 -14.47 -5.67 4.45
CA ASP A 82 -15.31 -5.70 5.65
C ASP A 82 -15.39 -4.34 6.35
N SER A 83 -14.77 -3.26 5.85
CA SER A 83 -14.93 -1.94 6.46
C SER A 83 -16.26 -1.29 6.07
N PRO A 84 -16.94 -0.55 6.98
CA PRO A 84 -16.60 -0.37 8.40
C PRO A 84 -17.11 -1.53 9.28
N GLN A 85 -16.38 -1.85 10.36
CA GLN A 85 -16.79 -2.81 11.40
C GLN A 85 -16.39 -2.35 12.79
N SER A 86 -17.02 -2.92 13.82
CA SER A 86 -16.75 -2.56 15.22
C SER A 86 -15.32 -2.92 15.64
N GLY A 87 -14.79 -2.23 16.66
CA GLY A 87 -13.49 -2.59 17.23
C GLY A 87 -13.48 -4.03 17.75
N ALA A 88 -14.60 -4.51 18.31
CA ALA A 88 -14.75 -5.90 18.75
C ALA A 88 -14.59 -6.89 17.59
N TYR A 89 -15.19 -6.60 16.43
CA TYR A 89 -15.04 -7.43 15.23
C TYR A 89 -13.58 -7.52 14.81
N TRP A 90 -12.89 -6.38 14.69
CA TRP A 90 -11.50 -6.35 14.22
C TRP A 90 -10.53 -7.03 15.18
N MET A 91 -10.73 -6.87 16.49
CA MET A 91 -9.92 -7.55 17.50
C MET A 91 -10.20 -9.06 17.56
N ASN A 92 -11.37 -9.54 17.11
CA ASN A 92 -11.66 -10.98 17.10
C ASN A 92 -11.17 -11.68 15.82
N PHE A 93 -11.41 -11.06 14.65
CA PHE A 93 -11.15 -11.68 13.35
C PHE A 93 -9.83 -11.24 12.70
N GLY A 94 -9.22 -10.16 13.19
CA GLY A 94 -8.04 -9.54 12.60
C GLY A 94 -8.33 -8.85 11.26
N VAL A 95 -7.27 -8.35 10.63
CA VAL A 95 -7.31 -7.63 9.35
C VAL A 95 -6.39 -8.34 8.37
N ASN A 96 -6.87 -8.66 7.17
CA ASN A 96 -6.02 -9.26 6.14
C ASN A 96 -6.37 -8.76 4.73
N PHE A 97 -5.37 -8.69 3.86
CA PHE A 97 -5.53 -8.10 2.52
C PHE A 97 -5.25 -9.10 1.37
N PRO A 98 -6.05 -10.17 1.21
CA PRO A 98 -5.74 -11.25 0.26
C PRO A 98 -6.02 -10.88 -1.20
N LYS A 99 -6.88 -9.88 -1.42
CA LYS A 99 -7.34 -9.46 -2.74
C LYS A 99 -6.59 -8.25 -3.31
N ILE A 100 -5.61 -7.68 -2.58
CA ILE A 100 -4.82 -6.57 -3.12
C ILE A 100 -3.94 -7.07 -4.25
N LYS A 101 -4.03 -6.42 -5.41
CA LYS A 101 -3.24 -6.72 -6.60
C LYS A 101 -2.37 -5.53 -7.00
N LEU A 102 -1.09 -5.79 -7.21
CA LEU A 102 -0.13 -4.81 -7.71
C LEU A 102 -0.01 -4.87 -9.23
N THR A 103 -0.20 -3.75 -9.90
CA THR A 103 -0.11 -3.61 -11.36
C THR A 103 0.92 -2.57 -11.78
N ASN A 104 1.50 -2.77 -12.96
CA ASN A 104 2.36 -1.79 -13.63
C ASN A 104 1.62 -0.93 -14.67
N ARG A 105 0.30 -1.11 -14.83
CA ARG A 105 -0.53 -0.20 -15.61
C ARG A 105 -0.82 1.06 -14.81
N LEU A 106 -0.48 2.21 -15.39
CA LEU A 106 -0.99 3.50 -14.94
C LEU A 106 -2.47 3.55 -15.31
N ARG A 107 -3.33 3.88 -14.34
CA ARG A 107 -4.74 4.23 -14.60
C ARG A 107 -4.85 5.68 -15.02
#